data_AF-A0A3D4FDV8-F1
#
_entry.id   AF-A0A3D4FDV8-F1
#
_cell.length_a   1.000
_cell.length_b   1.000
_cell.length_c   1.000
_cell.angle_alpha   90.00
_cell.angle_beta   90.00
_cell.angle_gamma   90.00
#
_symmetry.space_group_name_H-M   'P 1'
#
loop_
_entity.id
_entity.type
_entity.pdbx_description
1 polymer ?
#
loop_
_entity_poly.entity_id
_entity_poly.type
_entity_poly.pdbx_seq_one_letter_code
_entity_poly.pdbx_strand_id
1 'polypeptide(L)'
;MSNSLYELLRKCKTRNSKYVLELIKKFNPLIKKYSYSLNYDDAEQDLIVALIEITYKLPLNKIPTKCPDKYIVSYIHSALKNKYIYLSKKRSILLKQSDELDLNIYEGSITSRDLYNYVFVKHLLNQVNELQRTILILKFIKNYSETEISNILDISRQSVNKAKNRALVTLKKYLSA
;
A
#
# COMPACT_ATOMS: atom_id res chain seq x y z
N MET A 1 20.45 -37.70 15.12
CA MET A 1 19.21 -38.14 14.42
C MET A 1 18.63 -36.94 13.70
N SER A 2 18.62 -36.91 12.37
CA SER A 2 17.92 -35.84 11.64
C SER A 2 16.42 -36.05 11.85
N ASN A 3 15.78 -35.18 12.64
CA ASN A 3 14.31 -35.19 12.71
C ASN A 3 13.78 -34.82 11.33
N SER A 4 12.87 -35.64 10.80
CA SER A 4 12.18 -35.34 9.54
C SER A 4 11.44 -34.00 9.64
N LEU A 5 11.23 -33.34 8.50
CA LEU A 5 10.45 -32.09 8.48
C LEU A 5 9.04 -32.31 9.02
N TYR A 6 8.46 -33.50 8.82
CA TYR A 6 7.18 -33.88 9.43
C TYR A 6 7.20 -33.77 10.96
N GLU A 7 8.21 -34.36 11.61
CA GLU A 7 8.32 -34.30 13.08
C GLU A 7 8.59 -32.88 13.58
N LEU A 8 9.38 -32.09 12.84
CA LEU A 8 9.57 -30.67 13.17
C LEU A 8 8.25 -29.90 13.11
N LEU A 9 7.44 -30.09 12.06
CA LEU A 9 6.13 -29.46 11.94
C LEU A 9 5.17 -29.91 13.04
N ARG A 10 5.17 -31.21 13.38
CA ARG A 10 4.38 -31.75 14.50
C ARG A 10 4.76 -31.07 15.81
N LYS A 11 6.05 -30.88 16.07
CA LYS A 11 6.55 -30.15 17.25
C LYS A 11 6.22 -28.65 17.20
N CYS A 12 6.23 -28.03 16.02
CA CYS A 12 5.82 -26.63 15.87
C CYS A 12 4.35 -26.40 16.27
N LYS A 13 3.46 -27.39 16.06
CA LYS A 13 2.05 -27.29 16.48
C LYS A 13 1.86 -27.11 17.98
N THR A 14 2.83 -27.50 18.81
CA THR A 14 2.78 -27.26 20.26
C THR A 14 3.09 -25.81 20.64
N ARG A 15 3.34 -24.93 19.66
CA ARG A 15 3.68 -23.50 19.83
C ARG A 15 4.97 -23.25 20.63
N ASN A 16 5.83 -24.26 20.74
CA ASN A 16 7.14 -24.09 21.34
C ASN A 16 8.06 -23.31 20.41
N SER A 17 8.54 -22.15 20.88
CA SER A 17 9.34 -21.18 20.13
C SER A 17 10.63 -21.76 19.58
N LYS A 18 11.24 -22.75 20.25
CA LYS A 18 12.47 -23.42 19.80
C LYS A 18 12.28 -24.09 18.44
N TYR A 19 11.18 -24.83 18.27
CA TYR A 19 10.92 -25.56 17.03
C TYR A 19 10.44 -24.62 15.91
N VAL A 20 9.68 -23.58 16.27
CA VAL A 20 9.28 -22.55 15.30
C VAL A 20 10.51 -21.82 14.76
N LEU A 21 11.47 -21.47 15.63
CA LEU A 21 12.73 -20.85 15.23
C LEU A 21 13.57 -21.79 14.34
N GLU A 22 13.63 -23.08 14.66
CA GLU A 22 14.30 -24.08 13.82
C GLU A 22 13.67 -24.18 12.42
N LEU A 23 12.34 -24.15 12.34
CA LEU A 23 11.61 -24.14 11.08
C LEU A 23 11.91 -22.87 10.26
N ILE A 24 11.89 -21.69 10.90
CA ILE A 24 12.23 -20.41 10.26
C ILE A 24 13.63 -20.47 9.68
N LYS A 25 14.62 -20.96 10.46
CA LYS A 25 16.00 -21.13 9.97
C LYS A 25 16.07 -22.03 8.73
N LYS A 26 15.30 -23.12 8.69
CA LYS A 26 15.27 -24.06 7.55
C LYS A 26 14.71 -23.44 6.26
N PHE A 27 13.75 -22.52 6.38
CA PHE A 27 13.14 -21.81 5.25
C PHE A 27 13.71 -20.40 5.01
N ASN A 28 14.70 -19.99 5.79
CA ASN A 28 15.31 -18.66 5.72
C ASN A 28 15.81 -18.28 4.31
N PRO A 29 16.45 -19.18 3.52
CA PRO A 29 16.85 -18.85 2.15
C PRO A 29 15.66 -18.44 1.26
N LEU A 30 14.51 -19.09 1.44
CA LEU A 30 13.29 -18.77 0.69
C LEU A 30 12.65 -17.47 1.17
N ILE A 31 12.63 -17.25 2.49
CA ILE A 31 12.15 -16.00 3.10
C ILE A 31 12.98 -14.82 2.59
N LYS A 32 14.31 -14.90 2.67
CA LYS A 32 15.21 -13.86 2.17
C LYS A 32 14.99 -13.58 0.70
N LYS A 33 14.92 -14.62 -0.13
CA LYS A 33 14.64 -14.46 -1.58
C LYS A 33 13.38 -13.63 -1.84
N TYR A 34 12.27 -13.94 -1.17
CA TYR A 34 11.03 -13.19 -1.36
C TYR A 34 11.03 -11.83 -0.69
N SER A 35 11.68 -11.67 0.46
CA SER A 35 11.84 -10.38 1.14
C SER A 35 12.60 -9.38 0.25
N TYR A 36 13.72 -9.80 -0.34
CA TYR A 36 14.47 -8.98 -1.30
C TYR A 36 13.62 -8.60 -2.51
N SER A 37 12.76 -9.50 -2.98
CA SER A 37 11.86 -9.22 -4.10
C SER A 37 10.72 -8.24 -3.74
N LEU A 38 10.30 -8.23 -2.47
CA LEU A 38 9.25 -7.33 -1.98
C LEU A 38 9.77 -5.93 -1.70
N ASN A 39 11.02 -5.79 -1.26
CA ASN A 39 11.76 -4.53 -1.09
C ASN A 39 10.99 -3.46 -0.30
N TYR A 40 10.49 -3.83 0.88
CA TYR A 40 9.97 -2.92 1.91
C TYR A 40 10.43 -3.40 3.29
N ASP A 41 10.46 -2.49 4.27
CA ASP A 41 11.15 -2.68 5.56
C ASP A 41 10.73 -3.96 6.31
N ASP A 42 9.43 -4.22 6.43
CA ASP A 42 8.88 -5.35 7.19
C ASP A 42 8.65 -6.63 6.36
N ALA A 43 9.18 -6.72 5.13
CA ALA A 43 8.89 -7.82 4.22
C ALA A 43 9.32 -9.19 4.75
N GLU A 44 10.44 -9.25 5.47
CA GLU A 44 10.94 -10.49 6.05
C GLU A 44 10.03 -10.96 7.19
N GLN A 45 9.61 -10.05 8.06
CA GLN A 45 8.73 -10.29 9.19
C GLN A 45 7.37 -10.79 8.70
N ASP A 46 6.80 -10.15 7.67
CA ASP A 46 5.54 -10.59 7.06
C ASP A 46 5.62 -12.02 6.50
N LEU A 47 6.74 -12.38 5.89
CA LEU A 47 6.98 -13.73 5.36
C LEU A 47 7.22 -14.76 6.47
N ILE A 48 7.89 -14.38 7.56
CA ILE A 48 8.03 -15.22 8.75
C ILE A 48 6.66 -15.50 9.38
N VAL A 49 5.82 -14.47 9.55
CA VAL A 49 4.45 -14.62 10.06
C VAL A 49 3.67 -15.57 9.14
N ALA A 50 3.78 -15.40 7.83
CA ALA A 50 3.13 -16.29 6.87
C ALA A 50 3.58 -17.75 6.99
N LEU A 51 4.89 -18.01 7.17
CA LEU A 51 5.40 -19.36 7.39
C LEU A 51 4.80 -20.00 8.66
N ILE A 52 4.70 -19.23 9.74
CA ILE A 52 4.11 -19.69 11.01
C ILE A 52 2.62 -20.01 10.80
N GLU A 53 1.88 -19.14 10.11
CA GLU A 53 0.47 -19.39 9.80
C GLU A 53 0.27 -20.63 8.93
N ILE A 54 1.06 -20.81 7.87
CA ILE A 54 1.04 -21.99 7.00
C ILE A 54 1.26 -23.24 7.86
N THR A 55 2.26 -23.20 8.74
CA THR A 55 2.59 -24.29 9.65
C THR A 55 1.43 -24.63 10.56
N TYR A 56 0.75 -23.64 11.14
CA TYR A 56 -0.37 -23.86 12.07
C TYR A 56 -1.67 -24.25 11.39
N LYS A 57 -1.89 -23.85 10.13
CA LYS A 57 -3.07 -24.22 9.34
C LYS A 57 -2.90 -25.55 8.59
N LEU A 58 -1.67 -26.03 8.38
CA LEU A 58 -1.40 -27.30 7.70
C LEU A 58 -2.08 -28.50 8.39
N PRO A 59 -2.96 -29.26 7.72
CA PRO A 59 -3.61 -30.44 8.30
C PRO A 59 -2.64 -31.63 8.33
N LEU A 60 -1.73 -31.66 9.30
CA LEU A 60 -0.72 -32.72 9.47
C LEU A 60 -1.32 -34.13 9.61
N ASN A 61 -2.54 -34.23 10.14
CA ASN A 61 -3.30 -35.48 10.24
C ASN A 61 -3.64 -36.10 8.88
N LYS A 62 -3.68 -35.31 7.80
CA LYS A 62 -3.91 -35.78 6.43
C LYS A 62 -2.62 -36.14 5.70
N ILE A 63 -1.45 -35.92 6.32
CA ILE A 63 -0.15 -36.21 5.73
C ILE A 63 0.38 -37.51 6.37
N PRO A 64 0.73 -38.53 5.57
CA PRO A 64 1.36 -39.74 6.10
C PRO A 64 2.64 -39.41 6.87
N THR A 65 2.86 -40.04 8.02
CA THR A 65 4.06 -39.82 8.86
C THR A 65 5.36 -40.13 8.14
N LYS A 66 5.33 -41.09 7.19
CA LYS A 66 6.46 -41.47 6.32
C LYS A 66 6.52 -40.64 5.01
N CYS A 67 5.77 -39.55 4.91
CA CYS A 67 5.79 -38.68 3.73
C CYS A 67 7.20 -38.12 3.51
N PRO A 68 7.77 -38.26 2.29
CA PRO A 68 9.06 -37.67 1.99
C PRO A 68 9.06 -36.14 2.15
N ASP A 69 10.07 -35.60 2.83
CA ASP A 69 10.23 -34.17 3.11
C ASP A 69 10.06 -33.29 1.86
N LYS A 70 10.44 -33.78 0.67
CA LYS A 70 10.30 -33.05 -0.60
C LYS A 70 8.87 -32.57 -0.88
N TYR A 71 7.85 -33.35 -0.50
CA TYR A 71 6.46 -32.97 -0.74
C TYR A 71 6.02 -31.86 0.22
N ILE A 72 6.44 -31.95 1.48
CA ILE A 72 6.17 -30.92 2.50
C ILE A 72 6.89 -29.61 2.12
N VAL A 73 8.15 -29.70 1.70
CA VAL A 73 8.92 -28.54 1.21
C VAL A 73 8.22 -27.91 0.01
N SER A 74 7.78 -28.70 -0.97
CA SER A 74 7.06 -28.22 -2.15
C SER A 74 5.74 -27.51 -1.79
N TYR A 75 5.00 -28.04 -0.82
CA TYR A 75 3.79 -27.40 -0.31
C TYR A 75 4.09 -26.04 0.34
N ILE A 76 5.03 -26.00 1.28
CA ILE A 76 5.40 -24.75 1.98
C ILE A 76 5.94 -23.73 0.99
N HIS A 77 6.75 -24.17 0.01
CA HIS A 77 7.24 -23.31 -1.05
C HIS A 77 6.09 -22.68 -1.85
N SER A 78 5.14 -23.48 -2.31
CA SER A 78 3.98 -23.01 -3.05
C SER A 78 3.13 -22.03 -2.23
N ALA A 79 2.90 -22.34 -0.95
CA ALA A 79 2.12 -21.49 -0.06
C ALA A 79 2.81 -20.14 0.22
N LEU A 80 4.12 -20.13 0.50
CA LEU A 80 4.89 -18.90 0.68
C LEU A 80 4.97 -18.08 -0.61
N LYS A 81 5.16 -18.72 -1.76
CA LYS A 81 5.15 -18.05 -3.07
C LYS A 81 3.83 -17.32 -3.31
N ASN A 82 2.70 -17.95 -3.01
CA ASN A 82 1.39 -17.34 -3.14
C ASN A 82 1.22 -16.14 -2.20
N LYS A 83 1.70 -16.24 -0.95
CA LYS A 83 1.70 -15.11 -0.02
C LYS A 83 2.57 -13.95 -0.53
N TYR A 84 3.77 -14.25 -1.02
CA TYR A 84 4.66 -13.26 -1.64
C TYR A 84 3.95 -12.51 -2.78
N ILE A 85 3.29 -13.23 -3.70
CA ILE A 85 2.54 -12.62 -4.81
C ILE A 85 1.42 -11.72 -4.29
N TYR A 86 0.70 -12.16 -3.25
CA TYR A 86 -0.33 -11.36 -2.60
C TYR A 86 0.23 -10.05 -2.02
N LEU A 87 1.33 -10.13 -1.26
CA LEU A 87 1.99 -8.95 -0.66
C LEU A 87 2.49 -7.98 -1.74
N SER A 88 3.10 -8.49 -2.80
CA SER A 88 3.55 -7.70 -3.95
C SER A 88 2.40 -6.94 -4.62
N LYS A 89 1.27 -7.60 -4.88
CA LYS A 89 0.08 -6.96 -5.44
C LYS A 89 -0.51 -5.91 -4.50
N LYS A 90 -0.61 -6.22 -3.20
CA LYS A 90 -1.09 -5.28 -2.18
C LYS A 90 -0.24 -4.02 -2.17
N ARG A 91 1.09 -4.15 -2.17
CA ARG A 91 2.02 -3.02 -2.25
C ARG A 91 1.83 -2.21 -3.53
N SER A 92 1.71 -2.87 -4.69
CA SER A 92 1.49 -2.17 -5.96
C SER A 92 0.20 -1.34 -5.97
N ILE A 93 -0.88 -1.85 -5.34
CA ILE A 93 -2.13 -1.08 -5.20
C ILE A 93 -1.92 0.12 -4.27
N LEU A 94 -1.25 -0.07 -3.13
CA LEU A 94 -0.95 1.01 -2.19
C LEU A 94 -0.10 2.10 -2.84
N LEU A 95 0.95 1.73 -3.57
CA LEU A 95 1.82 2.69 -4.28
C LEU A 95 1.07 3.48 -5.37
N LYS A 96 0.04 2.88 -6.00
CA LYS A 96 -0.82 3.60 -6.95
C LYS A 96 -1.82 4.54 -6.28
N GLN A 97 -2.11 4.33 -5.01
CA GLN A 97 -3.06 5.13 -4.23
C GLN A 97 -2.38 6.21 -3.40
N SER A 98 -1.12 5.97 -3.00
CA SER A 98 -0.27 7.01 -2.45
C SER A 98 0.17 7.90 -3.61
N ASP A 99 -0.31 9.13 -3.66
CA ASP A 99 0.47 10.21 -4.27
C ASP A 99 1.80 10.21 -3.48
N GLU A 100 2.87 9.65 -4.04
CA GLU A 100 4.18 9.70 -3.39
C GLU A 100 4.46 11.17 -3.06
N LEU A 101 4.54 11.47 -1.76
CA LEU A 101 5.08 12.73 -1.28
C LEU A 101 6.51 12.80 -1.81
N ASP A 102 6.71 13.51 -2.92
CA ASP A 102 8.04 13.79 -3.42
C ASP A 102 8.71 14.75 -2.43
N LEU A 103 9.46 14.17 -1.50
CA LEU A 103 10.17 14.91 -0.46
C LEU A 103 11.26 15.82 -1.06
N ASN A 104 11.65 15.62 -2.33
CA ASN A 104 12.56 16.51 -3.04
C ASN A 104 11.91 17.85 -3.44
N ILE A 105 10.59 17.98 -3.35
CA ILE A 105 9.90 19.27 -3.58
C ILE A 105 10.37 20.34 -2.57
N TYR A 106 10.86 19.94 -1.39
CA TYR A 106 11.15 20.86 -0.29
C TYR A 106 12.59 21.39 -0.25
N GLU A 107 13.53 20.89 -1.07
CA GLU A 107 14.94 21.30 -1.02
C GLU A 107 15.29 22.49 -1.94
N GLY A 108 14.35 23.00 -2.74
CA GLY A 108 14.58 24.13 -3.63
C GLY A 108 14.38 25.49 -2.95
N SER A 109 15.32 26.44 -3.15
CA SER A 109 15.03 27.86 -2.92
C SER A 109 13.91 28.31 -3.85
N ILE A 110 12.95 29.12 -3.36
CA ILE A 110 11.87 29.71 -4.18
C ILE A 110 12.48 30.35 -5.43
N THR A 111 12.17 29.80 -6.60
CA THR A 111 12.67 30.33 -7.87
C THR A 111 11.78 31.48 -8.36
N SER A 112 12.31 32.28 -9.29
CA SER A 112 11.50 33.28 -10.01
C SER A 112 10.30 32.66 -10.73
N ARG A 113 10.44 31.41 -11.19
CA ARG A 113 9.36 30.63 -11.79
C ARG A 113 8.26 30.28 -10.79
N ASP A 114 8.62 29.95 -9.55
CA ASP A 114 7.63 29.65 -8.49
C ASP A 114 6.82 30.89 -8.10
N LEU A 115 7.48 32.06 -8.02
CA LEU A 115 6.81 33.34 -7.81
C LEU A 115 5.84 33.66 -8.96
N TYR A 116 6.26 33.46 -10.20
CA TYR A 116 5.40 33.64 -11.37
C TYR A 116 4.19 32.70 -11.32
N ASN A 117 4.41 31.42 -11.04
CA ASN A 117 3.34 30.42 -10.91
C ASN A 117 2.35 30.79 -9.79
N TYR A 118 2.84 31.25 -8.64
CA TYR A 118 1.98 31.71 -7.55
C TYR A 118 1.09 32.89 -7.97
N VAL A 119 1.68 33.91 -8.60
CA VAL A 119 0.93 35.09 -9.09
C VAL A 119 -0.09 34.66 -10.14
N PHE A 120 0.29 33.77 -11.06
CA PHE A 120 -0.58 33.25 -12.10
C PHE A 120 -1.77 32.47 -11.52
N VAL A 121 -1.54 31.53 -10.61
CA VAL A 121 -2.61 30.77 -9.94
C VAL A 121 -3.53 31.69 -9.15
N LYS A 122 -2.98 32.68 -8.45
CA LYS A 122 -3.77 33.69 -7.74
C LYS A 122 -4.65 34.51 -8.70
N HIS A 123 -4.11 34.88 -9.86
CA HIS A 123 -4.87 35.60 -10.88
C HIS A 123 -5.97 34.75 -11.51
N LEU A 124 -5.72 33.46 -11.75
CA LEU A 124 -6.72 32.51 -12.23
C LEU A 124 -7.87 32.35 -11.23
N LEU A 125 -7.56 32.13 -9.95
CA LEU A 125 -8.57 32.01 -8.91
C LEU A 125 -9.43 33.28 -8.76
N ASN A 126 -8.89 34.45 -9.14
CA ASN A 126 -9.64 35.70 -9.18
C ASN A 126 -10.68 35.79 -10.31
N GLN A 127 -10.62 34.92 -11.32
CA GLN A 127 -11.59 34.90 -12.44
C GLN A 127 -12.92 34.20 -12.08
N VAL A 128 -13.01 33.57 -10.91
CA VAL A 128 -14.21 32.88 -10.43
C VAL A 128 -14.76 33.55 -9.18
N ASN A 129 -16.05 33.32 -8.91
CA ASN A 129 -16.69 33.87 -7.71
C ASN A 129 -16.15 33.24 -6.42
N GLU A 130 -16.45 33.85 -5.28
CA GLU A 130 -15.91 33.45 -3.99
C GLU A 130 -16.25 31.99 -3.63
N LEU A 131 -17.50 31.58 -3.78
CA LEU A 131 -17.92 30.20 -3.50
C LEU A 131 -17.16 29.18 -4.38
N GLN A 132 -17.05 29.46 -5.68
CA GLN A 132 -16.30 28.63 -6.63
C GLN A 132 -14.82 28.58 -6.26
N ARG A 133 -14.22 29.71 -5.91
CA ARG A 133 -12.83 29.81 -5.46
C ARG A 133 -12.59 28.95 -4.24
N THR A 134 -13.44 29.07 -3.22
CA THR A 134 -13.37 28.28 -1.98
C THR A 134 -13.47 26.78 -2.29
N ILE A 135 -14.40 26.37 -3.16
CA ILE A 135 -14.53 24.98 -3.58
C ILE A 135 -13.27 24.49 -4.31
N LEU A 136 -12.69 25.30 -5.21
CA LEU A 136 -11.44 24.93 -5.91
C LEU A 136 -10.26 24.81 -4.94
N ILE A 137 -10.11 25.73 -3.99
CA ILE A 137 -9.05 25.68 -2.97
C ILE A 137 -9.22 24.42 -2.11
N LEU A 138 -10.42 24.17 -1.59
CA LEU A 138 -10.68 22.99 -0.77
C LEU A 138 -10.43 21.70 -1.57
N LYS A 139 -10.84 21.67 -2.85
CA LYS A 139 -10.72 20.48 -3.67
C LYS A 139 -9.29 20.18 -4.13
N PHE A 140 -8.58 21.18 -4.65
CA PHE A 140 -7.32 20.97 -5.36
C PHE A 140 -6.08 21.38 -4.57
N ILE A 141 -6.21 22.28 -3.59
CA ILE A 141 -5.08 22.73 -2.74
C ILE A 141 -5.10 22.00 -1.40
N LYS A 142 -6.28 21.79 -0.81
CA LYS A 142 -6.45 21.11 0.49
C LYS A 142 -6.89 19.64 0.38
N ASN A 143 -7.12 19.15 -0.84
CA ASN A 143 -7.44 17.77 -1.17
C ASN A 143 -8.69 17.17 -0.47
N TYR A 144 -9.70 17.99 -0.18
CA TYR A 144 -10.97 17.47 0.36
C TYR A 144 -11.81 16.80 -0.74
N SER A 145 -12.55 15.76 -0.37
CA SER A 145 -13.59 15.15 -1.21
C SER A 145 -14.80 16.08 -1.34
N GLU A 146 -15.62 15.88 -2.38
CA GLU A 146 -16.84 16.69 -2.57
C GLU A 146 -17.82 16.56 -1.40
N THR A 147 -17.82 15.39 -0.73
CA THR A 147 -18.64 15.13 0.45
C THR A 147 -18.14 15.92 1.66
N GLU A 148 -16.82 15.98 1.87
CA GLU A 148 -16.24 16.79 2.95
C GLU A 148 -16.46 18.28 2.69
N ILE A 149 -16.32 18.72 1.44
CA ILE A 149 -16.60 20.11 1.04
C ILE A 149 -18.07 20.46 1.28
N SER A 150 -19.01 19.57 0.96
CA SER A 150 -20.43 19.81 1.27
C SER A 150 -20.67 20.01 2.76
N ASN A 151 -20.00 19.23 3.60
CA ASN A 151 -20.14 19.35 5.05
C ASN A 151 -19.50 20.65 5.58
N ILE A 152 -18.35 21.05 5.03
CA ILE A 152 -17.65 22.30 5.41
C ILE A 152 -18.46 23.54 5.04
N LEU A 153 -19.10 23.52 3.86
CA LEU A 153 -19.81 24.68 3.30
C LEU A 153 -21.32 24.66 3.58
N ASP A 154 -21.82 23.63 4.27
CA ASP A 154 -23.24 23.40 4.54
C ASP A 154 -24.14 23.49 3.29
N ILE A 155 -23.70 22.84 2.20
CA ILE A 155 -24.43 22.78 0.92
C ILE A 155 -24.47 21.34 0.40
N SER A 156 -25.42 21.03 -0.49
CA SER A 156 -25.48 19.68 -1.07
C SER A 156 -24.22 19.33 -1.88
N ARG A 157 -23.82 18.05 -1.86
CA ARG A 157 -22.72 17.53 -2.71
C ARG A 157 -22.93 17.85 -4.19
N GLN A 158 -24.18 17.85 -4.67
CA GLN A 158 -24.52 18.19 -6.06
C GLN A 158 -24.23 19.66 -6.37
N SER A 159 -24.50 20.56 -5.41
CA SER A 159 -24.17 21.98 -5.48
C SER A 159 -22.66 22.19 -5.57
N VAL A 160 -21.87 21.45 -4.78
CA VAL A 160 -20.40 21.47 -4.83
C VAL A 160 -19.90 21.08 -6.22
N ASN A 161 -20.36 19.94 -6.76
CA ASN A 161 -19.92 19.46 -8.08
C ASN A 161 -20.32 20.44 -9.20
N LYS A 162 -21.53 20.99 -9.15
CA LYS A 162 -22.01 21.99 -10.11
C LYS A 162 -21.19 23.27 -10.07
N ALA A 163 -20.88 23.79 -8.87
CA ALA A 163 -20.06 24.98 -8.69
C ALA A 163 -18.62 24.76 -9.17
N LYS A 164 -18.00 23.62 -8.81
CA LYS A 164 -16.67 23.20 -9.29
C LYS A 164 -16.60 23.17 -10.82
N ASN A 165 -17.54 22.48 -11.48
CA ASN A 165 -17.53 22.34 -12.94
C ASN A 165 -17.74 23.68 -13.65
N ARG A 166 -18.60 24.56 -13.12
CA ARG A 166 -18.76 25.93 -13.64
C ARG A 166 -17.46 26.72 -13.51
N ALA A 167 -16.79 26.64 -12.37
CA ALA A 167 -15.51 27.30 -12.14
C ALA A 167 -14.46 26.84 -13.16
N LEU A 168 -14.32 25.53 -13.37
CA LEU A 168 -13.37 24.97 -14.34
C LEU A 168 -13.67 25.41 -15.78
N VAL A 169 -14.94 25.52 -16.18
CA VAL A 169 -15.32 26.05 -17.50
C VAL A 169 -14.90 27.51 -17.64
N THR A 170 -15.12 28.34 -16.63
CA THR A 170 -14.68 29.75 -16.63
C THR A 170 -13.16 29.87 -16.77
N LEU A 171 -12.42 29.11 -15.96
CA LEU A 171 -10.95 29.10 -16.02
C LEU A 171 -10.44 28.62 -17.38
N LYS A 172 -11.05 27.58 -17.95
CA LYS A 172 -10.68 27.09 -19.28
C LYS A 172 -10.88 28.15 -20.37
N LYS A 173 -12.00 28.90 -20.31
CA LYS A 173 -12.25 30.00 -21.25
C LYS A 173 -11.20 31.10 -21.14
N TYR A 174 -10.85 31.48 -19.92
CA TYR A 174 -9.82 32.50 -19.67
C TYR A 174 -8.44 32.07 -20.19
N LEU A 175 -8.08 30.80 -20.04
CA LEU A 175 -6.81 30.25 -20.53
C LEU A 175 -6.75 30.08 -22.06
N SER A 176 -7.91 30.03 -22.72
CA SER A 176 -8.03 29.92 -24.18
C SER A 176 -8.25 31.25 -24.90
N ALA A 177 -8.35 32.35 -24.14
CA ALA A 177 -8.52 33.71 -24.65
C ALA A 177 -7.15 34.38 -24.83
#